data_AF-A0A6G6Z232-F1
#
_entry.id   AF-A0A6G6Z232-F1
#
_cell.length_a   1.000
_cell.length_b   1.000
_cell.length_c   1.000
_cell.angle_alpha   90.00
_cell.angle_beta   90.00
_cell.angle_gamma   90.00
#
_symmetry.space_group_name_H-M   'P 1'
#
loop_
_entity.id
_entity.type
_entity.pdbx_description
1 polymer ?
#
loop_
_entity_poly.entity_id
_entity_poly.type
_entity_poly.pdbx_seq_one_letter_code
_entity_poly.pdbx_strand_id
1 'polypeptide(L)'
;MKRKIAAIFAADIAGYSRLVAEDEEETLRRLASYRQVTDDFIAKCGGRIFNTAGDAVLAEFPSAVEAVRCAIDIQESLRTRNMAYPPSRQMAFRIGITIGDVVERDGDLLGDGVNIAARLEGLAEVGGICISRAVHEQVANKLSVQFADIGAQEVKNIPTPVHAYMVAMRREDGTYATPQVKKPVKAAPAGAPAWMWPAAITLVLLAAIGVGGFLTYTKLETSATKPASVASSTPTSAPAASASPALSAAPSPSASTAPSVPAKPAPAPNLAAPASPVPPSPPPSIASGDKFVADSTPFVSDRTRSALATEYLPAGDSKAVALNINGFVGWSVAQPSEDAAKTAALELCQKRADNANSPRKCELYAVGNTVVYAHGQPPLPPLPWVKRDALVEKPYATKDVPLLRDPARARLDNLFVPGRKTRTIALGPGGQFFFNSGIDSLEESARRNLQACGAVAGVPCTIVVVDDVFVVSIPTTLRVTGFFRAADSSVIAPGERNEVARKLADATAGWNAIAVGAQGRPGLGLKAANEQTAVNSALGECVKRDSDCRVIAIGPFAVGPN
;
A
#
# COMPACT_ATOMS: atom_id res chain seq x y z
N MET A 1 19.94 -16.61 19.27
CA MET A 1 19.40 -17.25 18.05
C MET A 1 19.48 -18.75 18.24
N LYS A 2 18.36 -19.47 18.18
CA LYS A 2 18.30 -20.93 18.39
C LYS A 2 17.73 -21.57 17.13
N ARG A 3 18.45 -22.53 16.54
CA ARG A 3 17.97 -23.33 15.41
C ARG A 3 17.30 -24.59 15.91
N LYS A 4 16.24 -25.02 15.22
CA LYS A 4 15.55 -26.28 15.48
C LYS A 4 14.81 -26.76 14.24
N ILE A 5 14.60 -28.06 14.14
CA ILE A 5 13.66 -28.65 13.19
C ILE A 5 12.27 -28.60 13.80
N ALA A 6 11.30 -28.09 13.05
CA ALA A 6 9.89 -28.09 13.46
C ALA A 6 8.99 -28.40 12.26
N ALA A 7 7.80 -28.93 12.55
CA ALA A 7 6.72 -28.98 11.57
C ALA A 7 6.03 -27.62 11.55
N ILE A 8 6.02 -26.96 10.40
CA ILE A 8 5.41 -25.65 10.21
C ILE A 8 4.05 -25.81 9.55
N PHE A 9 3.04 -25.23 10.19
CA PHE A 9 1.64 -25.24 9.80
C PHE A 9 1.25 -23.82 9.39
N ALA A 10 0.73 -23.67 8.17
CA ALA A 10 0.17 -22.42 7.67
C ALA A 10 -1.30 -22.65 7.29
N ALA A 11 -2.19 -21.75 7.70
CA ALA A 11 -3.59 -21.83 7.34
C ALA A 11 -4.16 -20.44 7.03
N ASP A 12 -4.98 -20.31 5.98
CA ASP A 12 -5.59 -19.04 5.58
C ASP A 12 -7.01 -19.25 5.04
N ILE A 13 -7.87 -18.23 5.05
CA ILE A 13 -9.26 -18.37 4.59
C ILE A 13 -9.37 -18.15 3.08
N ALA A 14 -10.04 -19.08 2.41
CA ALA A 14 -10.32 -18.92 1.00
C ALA A 14 -11.42 -17.86 0.77
N GLY A 15 -11.09 -16.82 0.00
CA GLY A 15 -12.07 -15.84 -0.47
C GLY A 15 -12.52 -14.82 0.59
N TYR A 16 -11.73 -14.60 1.63
CA TYR A 16 -12.01 -13.68 2.72
C TYR A 16 -12.40 -12.27 2.25
N SER A 17 -11.69 -11.70 1.28
CA SER A 17 -11.99 -10.35 0.75
C SER A 17 -13.39 -10.22 0.13
N ARG A 18 -13.92 -11.30 -0.47
CA ARG A 18 -15.29 -11.31 -1.02
C ARG A 18 -16.32 -11.28 0.11
N LEU A 19 -16.11 -12.07 1.15
CA LEU A 19 -17.03 -12.17 2.29
C LEU A 19 -17.11 -10.85 3.07
N VAL A 20 -15.98 -10.17 3.25
CA VAL A 20 -15.92 -8.85 3.89
C VAL A 20 -16.64 -7.77 3.06
N ALA A 21 -16.54 -7.82 1.73
CA ALA A 21 -17.22 -6.87 0.85
C ALA A 21 -18.75 -7.03 0.84
N GLU A 22 -19.26 -8.23 1.15
CA GLU A 22 -20.70 -8.51 1.23
C GLU A 22 -21.29 -8.11 2.59
N ASP A 23 -20.61 -8.47 3.69
CA ASP A 23 -21.02 -8.15 5.06
C ASP A 23 -19.80 -8.21 5.99
N GLU A 24 -19.24 -7.04 6.30
CA GLU A 24 -18.01 -6.90 7.07
C GLU A 24 -18.20 -7.34 8.53
N GLU A 25 -19.28 -6.90 9.20
CA GLU A 25 -19.49 -7.14 10.63
C GLU A 25 -19.75 -8.62 10.93
N GLU A 26 -20.60 -9.28 10.12
CA GLU A 26 -20.91 -10.69 10.31
C GLU A 26 -19.76 -11.60 9.87
N THR A 27 -18.96 -11.19 8.88
CA THR A 27 -17.76 -11.93 8.49
C THR A 27 -16.67 -11.86 9.56
N LEU A 28 -16.46 -10.69 10.18
CA LEU A 28 -15.50 -10.53 11.28
C LEU A 28 -15.90 -11.32 12.53
N ARG A 29 -17.20 -11.32 12.90
CA ARG A 29 -17.70 -12.13 14.03
C ARG A 29 -17.48 -13.63 13.79
N ARG A 30 -17.81 -14.12 12.61
CA ARG A 30 -17.62 -15.54 12.28
C ARG A 30 -16.14 -15.90 12.16
N LEU A 31 -15.32 -15.02 11.61
CA LEU A 31 -13.86 -15.19 11.59
C LEU A 31 -13.35 -15.40 13.01
N ALA A 32 -13.73 -14.55 13.97
CA ALA A 32 -13.33 -14.68 15.36
C ALA A 32 -13.72 -16.05 15.95
N SER A 33 -14.93 -16.54 15.68
CA SER A 33 -15.37 -17.87 16.12
C SER A 33 -14.55 -19.01 15.49
N TYR A 34 -14.27 -18.93 14.19
CA TYR A 34 -13.52 -19.97 13.47
C TYR A 34 -12.05 -19.96 13.88
N ARG A 35 -11.50 -18.78 14.16
CA ARG A 35 -10.17 -18.60 14.74
C ARG A 35 -10.05 -19.21 16.11
N GLN A 36 -10.99 -18.92 17.01
CA GLN A 36 -10.99 -19.51 18.35
C GLN A 36 -10.96 -21.04 18.30
N VAL A 37 -11.74 -21.64 17.40
CA VAL A 37 -11.74 -23.10 17.18
C VAL A 37 -10.39 -23.59 16.68
N THR A 38 -9.81 -22.90 15.70
CA THR A 38 -8.50 -23.23 15.12
C THR A 38 -7.40 -23.17 16.18
N ASP A 39 -7.39 -22.10 16.98
CA ASP A 39 -6.41 -21.87 18.04
C ASP A 39 -6.53 -22.94 19.15
N ASP A 40 -7.75 -23.31 19.52
CA ASP A 40 -8.02 -24.39 20.49
C ASP A 40 -7.49 -25.75 20.01
N PHE A 41 -7.68 -26.09 18.73
CA PHE A 41 -7.15 -27.34 18.17
C PHE A 41 -5.62 -27.33 18.13
N ILE A 42 -5.01 -26.22 17.69
CA ILE A 42 -3.55 -26.08 17.64
C ILE A 42 -2.96 -26.28 19.04
N ALA A 43 -3.54 -25.65 20.06
CA ALA A 43 -3.10 -25.81 21.44
C ALA A 43 -3.26 -27.25 21.94
N LYS A 44 -4.41 -27.90 21.66
CA LYS A 44 -4.69 -29.30 22.08
C LYS A 44 -3.73 -30.31 21.44
N CYS A 45 -3.33 -30.09 20.20
CA CYS A 45 -2.37 -30.92 19.48
C CYS A 45 -0.90 -30.57 19.80
N GLY A 46 -0.65 -29.74 20.83
CA GLY A 46 0.70 -29.38 21.28
C GLY A 46 1.44 -28.44 20.34
N GLY A 47 0.72 -27.72 19.48
CA GLY A 47 1.25 -26.68 18.61
C GLY A 47 1.35 -25.33 19.29
N ARG A 48 2.23 -24.47 18.77
CA ARG A 48 2.39 -23.08 19.22
C ARG A 48 2.20 -22.14 18.04
N ILE A 49 1.22 -21.25 18.14
CA ILE A 49 1.04 -20.13 17.20
C ILE A 49 2.14 -19.11 17.48
N PHE A 50 2.98 -18.85 16.49
CA PHE A 50 4.10 -17.90 16.61
C PHE A 50 3.85 -16.62 15.82
N ASN A 51 2.91 -16.64 14.86
CA ASN A 51 2.55 -15.47 14.06
C ASN A 51 1.12 -15.59 13.51
N THR A 52 0.40 -14.48 13.49
CA THR A 52 -0.95 -14.35 12.89
C THR A 52 -0.99 -13.07 12.09
N ALA A 53 -1.27 -13.17 10.79
CA ALA A 53 -1.39 -12.01 9.90
C ALA A 53 -2.79 -12.01 9.29
N GLY A 54 -3.70 -11.20 9.84
CA GLY A 54 -5.10 -11.16 9.41
C GLY A 54 -5.81 -12.50 9.66
N ASP A 55 -6.29 -13.12 8.59
CA ASP A 55 -6.94 -14.44 8.53
C ASP A 55 -5.97 -15.62 8.28
N ALA A 56 -4.66 -15.35 8.19
CA ALA A 56 -3.62 -16.37 8.18
C ALA A 56 -3.11 -16.75 9.59
N VAL A 57 -2.96 -18.04 9.89
CA VAL A 57 -2.34 -18.59 11.11
C VAL A 57 -1.04 -19.29 10.73
N LEU A 58 0.03 -18.99 11.46
CA LEU A 58 1.29 -19.73 11.42
C LEU A 58 1.57 -20.35 12.79
N ALA A 59 1.67 -21.68 12.79
CA ALA A 59 1.94 -22.47 13.98
C ALA A 59 3.10 -23.42 13.75
N GLU A 60 3.82 -23.75 14.83
CA GLU A 60 4.78 -24.83 14.84
C GLU A 60 4.29 -25.99 15.67
N PHE A 61 4.69 -27.20 15.26
CA PHE A 61 4.45 -28.43 16.00
C PHE A 61 5.77 -29.18 16.18
N PRO A 62 5.97 -29.82 17.34
CA PRO A 62 7.11 -30.71 17.55
C PRO A 62 6.99 -32.01 16.73
N SER A 63 5.79 -32.36 16.24
CA SER A 63 5.51 -33.59 15.49
C SER A 63 4.73 -33.28 14.21
N ALA A 64 5.24 -33.75 13.08
CA ALA A 64 4.53 -33.66 11.80
C ALA A 64 3.22 -34.47 11.79
N VAL A 65 3.16 -35.56 12.57
CA VAL A 65 1.95 -36.37 12.72
C VAL A 65 0.85 -35.57 13.43
N GLU A 66 1.21 -34.89 14.52
CA GLU A 66 0.26 -34.06 15.27
C GLU A 66 -0.19 -32.84 14.47
N ALA A 67 0.71 -32.23 13.69
CA ALA A 67 0.35 -31.14 12.77
C ALA A 67 -0.71 -31.58 11.75
N VAL A 68 -0.56 -32.76 11.14
CA VAL A 68 -1.51 -33.27 10.14
C VAL A 68 -2.82 -33.71 10.80
N ARG A 69 -2.78 -34.34 11.97
CA ARG A 69 -4.00 -34.67 12.75
C ARG A 69 -4.78 -33.41 13.10
N CYS A 70 -4.09 -32.40 13.64
CA CYS A 70 -4.67 -31.11 13.96
C CYS A 70 -5.35 -30.47 12.73
N ALA A 71 -4.69 -30.53 11.56
CA ALA A 71 -5.25 -30.00 10.32
C ALA A 71 -6.55 -30.70 9.90
N ILE A 72 -6.58 -32.03 10.01
CA ILE A 72 -7.77 -32.84 9.69
C ILE A 72 -8.91 -32.47 10.65
N ASP A 73 -8.63 -32.44 11.95
CA ASP A 73 -9.63 -32.12 12.98
C ASP A 73 -10.20 -30.71 12.78
N ILE A 74 -9.34 -29.71 12.48
CA ILE A 74 -9.77 -28.35 12.14
C ILE A 74 -10.71 -28.38 10.94
N GLN A 75 -10.32 -29.01 9.82
CA GLN A 75 -11.14 -29.03 8.60
C GLN A 75 -12.49 -29.72 8.84
N GLU A 76 -12.53 -30.82 9.58
CA GLU A 76 -13.79 -31.51 9.93
C GLU A 76 -14.69 -30.66 10.83
N SER A 77 -14.09 -29.99 11.81
CA SER A 77 -14.81 -29.10 12.74
C SER A 77 -15.40 -27.90 12.00
N LEU A 78 -14.65 -27.30 11.07
CA LEU A 78 -15.10 -26.18 10.27
C LEU A 78 -16.15 -26.60 9.23
N ARG A 79 -16.01 -27.80 8.63
CA ARG A 79 -17.01 -28.38 7.73
C ARG A 79 -18.36 -28.52 8.43
N THR A 80 -18.37 -29.03 9.66
CA THR A 80 -19.59 -29.19 10.46
C THR A 80 -20.23 -27.84 10.78
N ARG A 81 -19.43 -26.83 11.16
CA ARG A 81 -19.95 -25.46 11.42
C ARG A 81 -20.48 -24.78 10.17
N ASN A 82 -19.84 -25.01 9.02
CA ASN A 82 -20.28 -24.46 7.74
C ASN A 82 -21.66 -24.96 7.30
N MET A 83 -22.15 -26.10 7.81
CA MET A 83 -23.51 -26.58 7.52
C MET A 83 -24.60 -25.67 8.05
N ALA A 84 -24.30 -24.84 9.08
CA ALA A 84 -25.23 -23.85 9.60
C ALA A 84 -25.41 -22.64 8.66
N TYR A 85 -24.63 -22.55 7.57
CA TYR A 85 -24.59 -21.41 6.67
C TYR A 85 -24.82 -21.82 5.21
N PRO A 86 -25.46 -20.94 4.40
CA PRO A 86 -25.61 -21.19 2.98
C PRO A 86 -24.24 -21.19 2.26
N PRO A 87 -24.07 -21.92 1.15
CA PRO A 87 -22.77 -22.08 0.47
C PRO A 87 -22.05 -20.76 0.14
N SER A 88 -22.78 -19.70 -0.21
CA SER A 88 -22.23 -18.37 -0.50
C SER A 88 -21.52 -17.72 0.69
N ARG A 89 -21.88 -18.12 1.91
CA ARG A 89 -21.40 -17.58 3.19
C ARG A 89 -20.49 -18.53 3.95
N GLN A 90 -20.22 -19.73 3.44
CA GLN A 90 -19.31 -20.67 4.11
C GLN A 90 -17.87 -20.15 4.09
N MET A 91 -17.13 -20.43 5.17
CA MET A 91 -15.71 -20.07 5.30
C MET A 91 -14.89 -21.34 5.42
N ALA A 92 -13.95 -21.51 4.51
CA ALA A 92 -13.10 -22.69 4.50
C ALA A 92 -11.65 -22.26 4.52
N PHE A 93 -10.87 -22.92 5.39
CA PHE A 93 -9.44 -22.71 5.44
C PHE A 93 -8.76 -23.56 4.36
N ARG A 94 -7.66 -23.04 3.83
CA ARG A 94 -6.64 -23.84 3.19
C ARG A 94 -5.53 -24.06 4.19
N ILE A 95 -4.91 -25.24 4.19
CA ILE A 95 -3.84 -25.59 5.14
C ILE A 95 -2.64 -26.14 4.38
N GLY A 96 -1.45 -25.66 4.73
CA GLY A 96 -0.15 -26.08 4.22
C GLY A 96 0.77 -26.54 5.34
N ILE A 97 1.43 -27.69 5.19
CA ILE A 97 2.31 -28.24 6.23
C ILE A 97 3.64 -28.70 5.64
N THR A 98 4.75 -28.29 6.25
CA THR A 98 6.08 -28.81 5.93
C THR A 98 6.92 -29.08 7.18
N ILE A 99 8.06 -29.74 7.02
CA ILE A 99 9.11 -29.82 8.04
C ILE A 99 10.29 -28.98 7.54
N GLY A 100 10.91 -28.19 8.42
CA GLY A 100 12.09 -27.40 8.04
C GLY A 100 12.94 -26.97 9.24
N ASP A 101 14.19 -26.59 8.95
CA ASP A 101 15.07 -25.90 9.90
C ASP A 101 14.63 -24.43 10.01
N VAL A 102 14.35 -24.01 11.24
CA VAL A 102 13.88 -22.66 11.55
C VAL A 102 14.72 -22.05 12.67
N VAL A 103 14.89 -20.73 12.59
CA VAL A 103 15.57 -19.91 13.59
C VAL A 103 14.51 -19.22 14.43
N GLU A 104 14.54 -19.48 15.73
CA GLU A 104 13.68 -18.78 16.70
C GLU A 104 14.34 -17.47 17.15
N ARG A 105 13.58 -16.37 17.04
CA ARG A 105 13.97 -15.02 17.47
C ARG A 105 12.75 -14.27 17.99
N ASP A 106 12.82 -13.80 19.24
CA ASP A 106 11.80 -12.96 19.86
C ASP A 106 10.37 -13.57 19.84
N GLY A 107 10.28 -14.91 19.87
CA GLY A 107 9.01 -15.66 19.81
C GLY A 107 8.52 -15.99 18.40
N ASP A 108 9.14 -15.42 17.35
CA ASP A 108 8.84 -15.68 15.94
C ASP A 108 9.80 -16.75 15.36
N LEU A 109 9.37 -17.41 14.27
CA LEU A 109 10.16 -18.41 13.55
C LEU A 109 10.46 -17.94 12.14
N LEU A 110 11.73 -17.98 11.77
CA LEU A 110 12.21 -17.56 10.46
C LEU A 110 12.93 -18.71 9.77
N GLY A 111 12.69 -18.91 8.47
CA GLY A 111 13.38 -19.91 7.68
C GLY A 111 12.59 -20.36 6.47
N ASP A 112 13.21 -21.15 5.60
CA ASP A 112 12.60 -21.63 4.37
C ASP A 112 11.36 -22.50 4.63
N GLY A 113 11.34 -23.22 5.76
CA GLY A 113 10.18 -24.01 6.19
C GLY A 113 8.90 -23.18 6.32
N VAL A 114 8.98 -21.93 6.79
CA VAL A 114 7.83 -21.03 6.92
C VAL A 114 7.32 -20.61 5.55
N ASN A 115 8.23 -20.27 4.63
CA ASN A 115 7.89 -19.91 3.27
C ASN A 115 7.26 -21.10 2.52
N ILE A 116 7.82 -22.30 2.67
CA ILE A 116 7.28 -23.53 2.04
C ILE A 116 5.87 -23.83 2.55
N ALA A 117 5.63 -23.78 3.88
CA ALA A 117 4.30 -24.02 4.45
C ALA A 117 3.24 -23.07 3.87
N ALA A 118 3.53 -21.77 3.82
CA ALA A 118 2.62 -20.77 3.26
C ALA A 118 2.34 -21.00 1.76
N ARG A 119 3.30 -21.53 1.00
CA ARG A 119 3.08 -21.87 -0.41
C ARG A 119 2.25 -23.13 -0.59
N LEU A 120 2.45 -24.13 0.26
CA LEU A 120 1.61 -25.33 0.28
C LEU A 120 0.16 -24.98 0.64
N GLU A 121 -0.06 -24.04 1.56
CA GLU A 121 -1.41 -23.53 1.88
C GLU A 121 -2.07 -22.97 0.62
N GLY A 122 -1.38 -22.09 -0.12
CA GLY A 122 -1.92 -21.53 -1.36
C GLY A 122 -2.17 -22.56 -2.48
N LEU A 123 -1.54 -23.74 -2.42
CA LEU A 123 -1.77 -24.85 -3.35
C LEU A 123 -2.95 -25.75 -2.94
N ALA A 124 -3.36 -25.70 -1.67
CA ALA A 124 -4.46 -26.52 -1.19
C ALA A 124 -5.79 -26.12 -1.84
N GLU A 125 -6.65 -27.09 -2.08
CA GLU A 125 -8.05 -26.84 -2.42
C GLU A 125 -8.76 -26.12 -1.26
N VAL A 126 -9.86 -25.42 -1.55
CA VAL A 126 -10.68 -24.77 -0.51
C VAL A 126 -11.21 -25.82 0.46
N GLY A 127 -10.86 -25.71 1.75
CA GLY A 127 -11.17 -26.75 2.75
C GLY A 127 -10.22 -27.95 2.72
N GLY A 128 -9.13 -27.86 1.95
CA GLY A 128 -8.14 -28.90 1.75
C GLY A 128 -6.87 -28.70 2.58
N ILE A 129 -6.03 -29.74 2.57
CA ILE A 129 -4.74 -29.78 3.25
C ILE A 129 -3.69 -30.23 2.24
N CYS A 130 -2.61 -29.46 2.12
CA CYS A 130 -1.47 -29.74 1.27
C CYS A 130 -0.20 -29.91 2.13
N ILE A 131 0.56 -30.97 1.88
CA ILE A 131 1.74 -31.32 2.67
C ILE A 131 2.97 -31.53 1.78
N SER A 132 4.16 -31.23 2.29
CA SER A 132 5.39 -31.55 1.58
C SER A 132 5.72 -33.04 1.63
N ARG A 133 6.59 -33.51 0.74
CA ARG A 133 7.15 -34.87 0.78
C ARG A 133 7.74 -35.23 2.14
N ALA A 134 8.46 -34.32 2.77
CA ALA A 134 9.06 -34.55 4.09
C ALA A 134 8.00 -34.83 5.16
N VAL A 135 6.84 -34.17 5.10
CA VAL A 135 5.71 -34.49 5.99
C VAL A 135 5.09 -35.83 5.62
N HIS A 136 4.81 -36.05 4.33
CA HIS A 136 4.22 -37.30 3.83
C HIS A 136 5.00 -38.54 4.30
N GLU A 137 6.34 -38.53 4.15
CA GLU A 137 7.21 -39.62 4.60
C GLU A 137 7.08 -39.91 6.11
N GLN A 138 6.78 -38.90 6.93
CA GLN A 138 6.61 -39.04 8.37
C GLN A 138 5.22 -39.54 8.80
N VAL A 139 4.19 -39.33 7.95
CA VAL A 139 2.77 -39.55 8.32
C VAL A 139 2.09 -40.69 7.56
N ALA A 140 2.57 -41.07 6.37
CA ALA A 140 1.89 -42.01 5.47
C ALA A 140 1.53 -43.35 6.11
N ASN A 141 2.37 -43.86 7.01
CA ASN A 141 2.16 -45.13 7.72
C ASN A 141 1.54 -44.97 9.12
N LYS A 142 1.22 -43.75 9.54
CA LYS A 142 0.76 -43.43 10.91
C LYS A 142 -0.67 -42.88 10.97
N LEU A 143 -1.19 -42.41 9.84
CA LEU A 143 -2.54 -41.87 9.72
C LEU A 143 -3.34 -42.67 8.69
N SER A 144 -4.58 -43.01 9.03
CA SER A 144 -5.49 -43.73 8.13
C SER A 144 -6.20 -42.78 7.15
N VAL A 145 -5.41 -42.01 6.40
CA VAL A 145 -5.89 -41.07 5.37
C VAL A 145 -5.20 -41.35 4.05
N GLN A 146 -5.88 -41.05 2.93
CA GLN A 146 -5.26 -41.18 1.62
C GLN A 146 -4.52 -39.89 1.26
N PHE A 147 -3.39 -40.04 0.58
CA PHE A 147 -2.61 -38.93 0.05
C PHE A 147 -2.60 -39.03 -1.47
N ALA A 148 -2.86 -37.91 -2.14
CA ALA A 148 -2.74 -37.82 -3.58
C ALA A 148 -1.48 -37.03 -3.92
N ASP A 149 -0.62 -37.67 -4.69
CA ASP A 149 0.60 -37.04 -5.19
C ASP A 149 0.25 -35.98 -6.24
N ILE A 150 0.67 -34.73 -6.00
CA ILE A 150 0.52 -33.62 -6.95
C ILE A 150 1.86 -33.23 -7.61
N GLY A 151 2.92 -34.00 -7.35
CA GLY A 151 4.23 -33.87 -7.98
C GLY A 151 5.05 -32.68 -7.47
N ALA A 152 6.09 -32.35 -8.24
CA ALA A 152 6.96 -31.22 -7.98
C ALA A 152 6.25 -29.89 -8.30
N GLN A 153 6.21 -28.99 -7.32
CA GLN A 153 5.60 -27.68 -7.43
C GLN A 153 6.69 -26.61 -7.41
N GLU A 154 6.74 -25.80 -8.46
CA GLU A 154 7.59 -24.61 -8.49
C GLU A 154 6.95 -23.51 -7.66
N VAL A 155 7.67 -23.05 -6.63
CA VAL A 155 7.19 -22.05 -5.69
C VAL A 155 8.15 -20.86 -5.70
N LYS A 156 7.58 -19.65 -5.76
CA LYS A 156 8.35 -18.39 -5.91
C LYS A 156 9.39 -18.26 -4.79
N ASN A 157 10.63 -17.95 -5.18
CA ASN A 157 11.79 -17.74 -4.30
C ASN A 157 12.36 -19.00 -3.60
N ILE A 158 12.05 -20.20 -4.10
CA ILE A 158 12.72 -21.44 -3.66
C ILE A 158 13.38 -22.08 -4.89
N PRO A 159 14.71 -22.26 -4.90
CA PRO A 159 15.44 -22.72 -6.08
C PRO A 159 15.15 -24.18 -6.44
N THR A 160 14.67 -24.99 -5.48
CA THR A 160 14.31 -26.39 -5.68
C THR A 160 12.79 -26.59 -5.65
N PRO A 161 12.18 -27.22 -6.66
CA PRO A 161 10.76 -27.55 -6.64
C PRO A 161 10.40 -28.39 -5.41
N VAL A 162 9.30 -28.03 -4.74
CA VAL A 162 8.81 -28.76 -3.57
C VAL A 162 7.83 -29.82 -4.03
N HIS A 163 8.15 -31.09 -3.78
CA HIS A 163 7.20 -32.17 -4.05
C HIS A 163 6.09 -32.16 -2.99
N ALA A 164 4.83 -32.12 -3.43
CA ALA A 164 3.68 -31.92 -2.56
C ALA A 164 2.63 -33.03 -2.72
N TYR A 165 1.82 -33.21 -1.68
CA TYR A 165 0.72 -34.17 -1.61
C TYR A 165 -0.52 -33.48 -1.05
N MET A 166 -1.69 -33.82 -1.59
CA MET A 166 -2.97 -33.42 -1.03
C MET A 166 -3.47 -34.51 -0.07
N VAL A 167 -3.93 -34.13 1.12
CA VAL A 167 -4.61 -35.06 2.03
C VAL A 167 -6.06 -35.19 1.58
N ALA A 168 -6.47 -36.39 1.21
CA ALA A 168 -7.84 -36.64 0.76
C ALA A 168 -8.78 -36.71 1.98
N MET A 169 -9.64 -35.71 2.11
CA MET A 169 -10.68 -35.69 3.14
C MET A 169 -11.83 -36.64 2.77
N ARG A 170 -12.42 -37.28 3.79
CA ARG A 170 -13.57 -38.18 3.63
C ARG A 170 -14.84 -37.35 3.33
N ARG A 171 -15.56 -37.70 2.27
CA ARG A 171 -16.87 -37.14 1.93
C ARG A 171 -18.00 -37.85 2.69
N GLU A 172 -19.16 -37.21 2.75
CA GLU A 172 -20.35 -37.71 3.46
C GLU A 172 -20.90 -39.01 2.89
N ASP A 173 -20.65 -39.27 1.61
CA ASP A 173 -20.98 -40.52 0.91
C ASP A 173 -19.99 -41.66 1.19
N GLY A 174 -18.99 -41.44 2.07
CA GLY A 174 -17.96 -42.42 2.40
C GLY A 174 -16.84 -42.52 1.36
N THR A 175 -16.87 -41.73 0.30
CA THR A 175 -15.82 -41.69 -0.73
C THR A 175 -14.72 -40.68 -0.35
N TYR A 176 -13.50 -40.88 -0.87
CA TYR A 176 -12.42 -39.91 -0.71
C TYR A 176 -12.45 -38.90 -1.85
N ALA A 177 -12.22 -37.63 -1.53
CA ALA A 177 -12.06 -36.63 -2.57
C ALA A 177 -10.81 -36.91 -3.42
N THR A 178 -10.99 -37.30 -4.69
CA THR A 178 -9.92 -37.26 -5.68
C THR A 178 -9.57 -35.78 -5.91
N PRO A 179 -8.37 -35.33 -5.52
CA PRO A 179 -7.99 -33.94 -5.70
C PRO A 179 -7.87 -33.66 -7.19
N GLN A 180 -8.47 -32.56 -7.59
CA GLN A 180 -8.42 -32.08 -8.97
C GLN A 180 -7.07 -31.37 -9.12
N VAL A 181 -6.06 -32.12 -9.58
CA VAL A 181 -4.81 -31.50 -10.06
C VAL A 181 -5.20 -30.55 -11.19
N LYS A 182 -5.28 -29.24 -10.89
CA LYS A 182 -5.29 -28.22 -11.93
C LYS A 182 -3.97 -28.40 -12.66
N LYS A 183 -4.00 -29.14 -13.78
CA LYS A 183 -2.90 -29.14 -14.74
C LYS A 183 -2.56 -27.67 -14.96
N PRO A 184 -1.29 -27.25 -14.82
CA PRO A 184 -0.92 -25.91 -15.21
C PRO A 184 -1.44 -25.75 -16.63
N VAL A 185 -2.33 -24.78 -16.83
CA VAL A 185 -2.78 -24.43 -18.17
C VAL A 185 -1.49 -24.09 -18.88
N LYS A 186 -1.01 -24.99 -19.74
CA LYS A 186 0.06 -24.67 -20.69
C LYS A 186 -0.41 -23.38 -21.32
N ALA A 187 0.36 -22.30 -21.12
CA ALA A 187 0.10 -21.06 -21.81
C ALA A 187 -0.11 -21.44 -23.27
N ALA A 188 -1.33 -21.22 -23.77
CA ALA A 188 -1.61 -21.44 -25.17
C ALA A 188 -0.53 -20.67 -25.95
N PRO A 189 0.05 -21.25 -27.01
CA PRO A 189 1.04 -20.53 -27.80
C PRO A 189 0.43 -19.19 -28.17
N ALA A 190 1.15 -18.12 -27.85
CA ALA A 190 0.71 -16.75 -27.98
C ALA A 190 -0.11 -16.59 -29.26
N GLY A 191 -1.42 -16.39 -29.09
CA GLY A 191 -2.31 -16.05 -30.18
C GLY A 191 -1.70 -14.88 -30.93
N ALA A 192 -1.74 -14.98 -32.26
CA ALA A 192 -1.08 -14.12 -33.23
C ALA A 192 -1.01 -12.62 -32.84
N PRO A 193 0.08 -11.92 -33.22
CA PRO A 193 0.43 -10.60 -32.69
C PRO A 193 -0.72 -9.61 -32.74
N ALA A 194 -0.84 -8.80 -31.68
CA ALA A 194 -1.92 -7.85 -31.37
C ALA A 194 -2.19 -6.77 -32.45
N TRP A 195 -1.40 -6.73 -33.53
CA TRP A 195 -1.62 -5.84 -34.68
C TRP A 195 -2.74 -6.30 -35.63
N MET A 196 -3.22 -7.54 -35.52
CA MET A 196 -4.32 -8.02 -36.39
C MET A 196 -5.72 -7.62 -35.91
N TRP A 197 -5.89 -7.26 -34.63
CA TRP A 197 -7.20 -6.84 -34.11
C TRP A 197 -7.71 -5.53 -34.74
N PRO A 198 -6.89 -4.49 -34.93
CA PRO A 198 -7.27 -3.31 -35.71
C PRO A 198 -7.68 -3.64 -37.16
N ALA A 199 -6.99 -4.58 -37.81
CA ALA A 199 -7.28 -5.00 -39.18
C ALA A 199 -8.59 -5.78 -39.30
N ALA A 200 -8.87 -6.67 -38.33
CA ALA A 200 -10.14 -7.39 -38.27
C ALA A 200 -11.33 -6.44 -37.97
N ILE A 201 -11.15 -5.47 -37.07
CA ILE A 201 -12.18 -4.48 -36.74
C ILE A 201 -12.46 -3.56 -37.94
N THR A 202 -11.42 -3.13 -38.68
CA THR A 202 -11.60 -2.32 -39.89
C THR A 202 -12.28 -3.10 -41.02
N LEU A 203 -11.96 -4.39 -41.20
CA LEU A 203 -12.65 -5.24 -42.18
C LEU A 203 -14.13 -5.43 -41.84
N VAL A 204 -14.46 -5.64 -40.56
CA VAL A 204 -15.86 -5.77 -40.12
C VAL A 204 -16.63 -4.46 -40.28
N LEU A 205 -16.02 -3.31 -39.98
CA LEU A 205 -16.63 -2.00 -40.20
C LEU A 205 -16.85 -1.70 -41.69
N LEU A 206 -15.89 -2.02 -42.56
CA LEU A 206 -16.04 -1.88 -44.01
C LEU A 206 -17.12 -2.81 -44.57
N ALA A 207 -17.22 -4.05 -44.07
CA ALA A 207 -18.29 -4.96 -44.43
C ALA A 207 -19.66 -4.44 -43.97
N ALA A 208 -19.76 -3.88 -42.76
CA ALA A 208 -21.00 -3.30 -42.25
C ALA A 208 -21.44 -2.06 -43.05
N ILE A 209 -20.49 -1.21 -43.46
CA ILE A 209 -20.76 -0.06 -44.35
C ILE A 209 -21.19 -0.55 -45.74
N GLY A 210 -20.53 -1.58 -46.28
CA GLY A 210 -20.91 -2.20 -47.55
C GLY A 210 -22.32 -2.81 -47.53
N VAL A 211 -22.67 -3.52 -46.46
CA VAL A 211 -24.01 -4.11 -46.27
C VAL A 211 -25.07 -3.02 -46.05
N GLY A 212 -24.77 -1.98 -45.26
CA GLY A 212 -25.66 -0.83 -45.08
C GLY A 212 -25.91 -0.07 -46.38
N GLY A 213 -24.85 0.15 -47.17
CA GLY A 213 -24.92 0.74 -48.52
C GLY A 213 -25.75 -0.11 -49.50
N PHE A 214 -25.56 -1.42 -49.47
CA PHE A 214 -26.31 -2.36 -50.32
C PHE A 214 -27.80 -2.44 -49.94
N LEU A 215 -28.13 -2.44 -48.64
CA LEU A 215 -29.51 -2.45 -48.16
C LEU A 215 -30.24 -1.12 -48.44
N THR A 216 -29.53 0.01 -48.44
CA THR A 216 -30.12 1.31 -48.80
C THR A 216 -30.28 1.47 -50.30
N TYR A 217 -29.34 0.96 -51.10
CA TYR A 217 -29.44 0.93 -52.57
C TYR A 217 -30.62 0.06 -53.05
N THR A 218 -30.76 -1.16 -52.51
CA THR A 218 -31.85 -2.08 -52.88
C THR A 218 -33.25 -1.57 -52.49
N LYS A 219 -33.35 -0.74 -51.45
CA LYS A 219 -34.60 -0.09 -51.03
C LYS A 219 -34.98 1.12 -51.90
N LEU A 220 -34.01 1.73 -52.59
CA LEU A 220 -34.24 2.84 -53.53
C LEU A 220 -34.69 2.34 -54.92
N GLU A 221 -34.26 1.14 -55.34
CA GLU A 221 -34.72 0.53 -56.60
C GLU A 221 -36.12 -0.07 -56.54
N THR A 222 -36.66 -0.38 -55.35
CA THR A 222 -38.03 -0.94 -55.20
C THR A 222 -39.16 0.09 -55.16
N SER A 223 -38.86 1.40 -55.22
CA SER A 223 -39.90 2.45 -55.23
C SER A 223 -40.24 3.00 -56.62
N ALA A 224 -39.62 2.48 -57.69
CA ALA A 224 -40.05 2.76 -59.05
C ALA A 224 -40.97 1.65 -59.55
N THR A 225 -42.30 1.87 -59.51
CA THR A 225 -43.34 1.39 -60.47
C THR A 225 -44.67 1.02 -59.77
N LYS A 226 -45.67 1.93 -59.78
CA LYS A 226 -47.04 1.73 -60.35
C LYS A 226 -48.01 2.88 -59.97
N PRO A 227 -49.13 3.07 -60.73
CA PRO A 227 -49.52 4.38 -61.24
C PRO A 227 -50.87 4.89 -60.67
N ALA A 228 -51.23 6.08 -61.14
CA ALA A 228 -52.38 6.90 -60.79
C ALA A 228 -53.77 6.27 -61.00
N SER A 229 -54.73 6.69 -60.15
CA SER A 229 -56.15 6.79 -60.50
C SER A 229 -56.88 7.86 -59.65
N VAL A 230 -57.12 9.00 -60.29
CA VAL A 230 -58.31 9.88 -60.32
C VAL A 230 -59.35 9.79 -59.17
N ALA A 231 -59.63 10.93 -58.52
CA ALA A 231 -60.92 11.68 -58.59
C ALA A 231 -61.20 12.55 -57.34
N SER A 232 -61.32 13.88 -57.55
CA SER A 232 -62.33 14.86 -57.04
C SER A 232 -62.98 14.64 -55.65
N SER A 233 -63.23 15.59 -54.77
CA SER A 233 -63.54 17.04 -54.90
C SER A 233 -63.58 17.68 -53.50
N THR A 234 -63.19 18.96 -53.39
CA THR A 234 -63.63 19.91 -52.32
C THR A 234 -65.11 20.30 -52.52
N PRO A 235 -65.82 21.13 -51.69
CA PRO A 235 -65.38 21.98 -50.57
C PRO A 235 -66.35 22.04 -49.33
N THR A 236 -66.04 22.93 -48.38
CA THR A 236 -67.00 23.80 -47.64
C THR A 236 -67.26 23.56 -46.14
N SER A 237 -67.17 24.69 -45.41
CA SER A 237 -67.83 25.11 -44.15
C SER A 237 -67.22 24.75 -42.78
N ALA A 238 -66.75 25.80 -42.10
CA ALA A 238 -66.91 26.03 -40.65
C ALA A 238 -68.36 26.50 -40.36
N PRO A 239 -68.85 26.76 -39.11
CA PRO A 239 -68.17 26.91 -37.80
C PRO A 239 -68.95 26.41 -36.54
N ALA A 240 -68.47 26.83 -35.34
CA ALA A 240 -69.17 26.93 -34.03
C ALA A 240 -69.26 25.63 -33.16
N ALA A 241 -69.18 25.61 -31.83
CA ALA A 241 -68.98 26.58 -30.75
C ALA A 241 -68.75 25.84 -29.39
N SER A 242 -68.32 26.60 -28.37
CA SER A 242 -68.48 26.41 -26.90
C SER A 242 -67.75 25.24 -26.20
N ALA A 243 -67.12 25.37 -25.03
CA ALA A 243 -67.03 26.45 -24.04
C ALA A 243 -65.87 26.16 -23.05
N SER A 244 -65.20 27.21 -22.56
CA SER A 244 -64.49 27.23 -21.25
C SER A 244 -65.48 27.76 -20.18
N PRO A 245 -65.19 27.72 -18.85
CA PRO A 245 -64.22 28.62 -18.18
C PRO A 245 -63.50 27.91 -16.99
N ALA A 246 -62.61 28.45 -16.14
CA ALA A 246 -61.70 29.60 -16.00
C ALA A 246 -60.95 29.30 -14.66
N LEU A 247 -59.72 29.76 -14.37
CA LEU A 247 -59.27 31.10 -13.92
C LEU A 247 -57.72 31.02 -13.83
N SER A 248 -56.91 31.84 -14.52
CA SER A 248 -56.49 33.24 -14.23
C SER A 248 -55.83 33.44 -12.84
N ALA A 249 -54.72 34.17 -12.65
CA ALA A 249 -54.10 35.22 -13.48
C ALA A 249 -52.62 35.49 -13.09
N ALA A 250 -51.93 36.18 -14.00
CA ALA A 250 -50.55 36.69 -14.00
C ALA A 250 -50.47 38.08 -13.28
N PRO A 251 -49.57 39.09 -13.54
CA PRO A 251 -48.66 39.32 -14.70
C PRO A 251 -47.27 39.97 -14.44
N SER A 252 -46.46 40.06 -15.51
CA SER A 252 -45.28 40.92 -15.75
C SER A 252 -45.71 42.37 -16.17
N PRO A 253 -44.95 43.32 -16.81
CA PRO A 253 -43.87 43.15 -17.81
C PRO A 253 -42.79 44.30 -18.03
N SER A 254 -41.90 44.07 -19.02
CA SER A 254 -41.28 45.01 -20.01
C SER A 254 -40.30 46.13 -19.57
N ALA A 255 -39.46 46.76 -20.40
CA ALA A 255 -38.69 46.48 -21.63
C ALA A 255 -37.84 47.76 -21.98
N SER A 256 -36.62 47.58 -22.49
CA SER A 256 -35.80 48.39 -23.45
C SER A 256 -35.88 49.93 -23.56
N THR A 257 -34.72 50.62 -23.51
CA THR A 257 -34.25 51.65 -24.51
C THR A 257 -32.78 52.09 -24.29
N ALA A 258 -32.02 52.31 -25.38
CA ALA A 258 -30.71 53.02 -25.48
C ALA A 258 -30.92 54.54 -25.80
N PRO A 259 -29.94 55.45 -26.10
CA PRO A 259 -28.47 55.34 -26.32
C PRO A 259 -27.59 56.52 -25.76
N SER A 260 -26.25 56.50 -26.02
CA SER A 260 -25.30 57.63 -26.31
C SER A 260 -23.90 57.54 -25.64
N VAL A 261 -22.89 58.15 -26.29
CA VAL A 261 -21.40 57.97 -26.27
C VAL A 261 -20.73 59.36 -26.03
N PRO A 262 -19.40 59.61 -25.88
CA PRO A 262 -18.25 59.02 -25.14
C PRO A 262 -17.48 60.05 -24.24
N ALA A 263 -16.57 59.63 -23.34
CA ALA A 263 -15.37 60.43 -22.99
C ALA A 263 -14.25 59.65 -22.23
N LYS A 264 -13.08 59.58 -22.89
CA LYS A 264 -11.65 59.62 -22.48
C LYS A 264 -11.12 58.91 -21.18
N PRO A 265 -9.98 58.18 -21.24
CA PRO A 265 -9.40 57.43 -20.12
C PRO A 265 -8.16 58.10 -19.47
N ALA A 266 -7.96 57.88 -18.15
CA ALA A 266 -6.69 57.72 -17.41
C ALA A 266 -6.90 57.90 -15.87
N PRO A 267 -6.01 57.44 -14.99
CA PRO A 267 -5.25 56.17 -14.94
C PRO A 267 -5.62 55.33 -13.70
N ALA A 268 -5.36 54.02 -13.76
CA ALA A 268 -5.57 53.10 -12.65
C ALA A 268 -4.50 53.26 -11.53
N PRO A 269 -4.87 53.16 -10.24
CA PRO A 269 -3.91 53.04 -9.15
C PRO A 269 -3.39 51.59 -9.03
N ASN A 270 -2.09 51.49 -8.75
CA ASN A 270 -1.30 50.26 -8.58
C ASN A 270 -2.00 49.16 -7.76
N LEU A 271 -2.22 48.01 -8.38
CA LEU A 271 -2.40 46.74 -7.67
C LEU A 271 -1.02 46.23 -7.25
N ALA A 272 -0.76 46.29 -5.94
CA ALA A 272 0.36 45.61 -5.32
C ALA A 272 0.30 44.10 -5.61
N ALA A 273 1.45 43.53 -5.97
CA ALA A 273 1.63 42.11 -6.22
C ALA A 273 1.20 41.26 -4.99
N PRO A 274 0.61 40.06 -5.19
CA PRO A 274 0.32 39.16 -4.10
C PRO A 274 1.64 38.71 -3.47
N ALA A 275 1.77 38.93 -2.16
CA ALA A 275 2.88 38.44 -1.37
C ALA A 275 3.01 36.92 -1.54
N SER A 276 4.21 36.46 -1.87
CA SER A 276 4.54 35.03 -1.88
C SER A 276 4.27 34.43 -0.50
N PRO A 277 3.77 33.18 -0.42
CA PRO A 277 3.57 32.52 0.87
C PRO A 277 4.93 32.39 1.57
N VAL A 278 5.03 32.98 2.75
CA VAL A 278 6.18 32.78 3.65
C VAL A 278 6.26 31.29 3.97
N PRO A 279 7.42 30.62 3.81
CA PRO A 279 7.54 29.22 4.19
C PRO A 279 7.25 29.07 5.69
N PRO A 280 6.52 28.02 6.12
CA PRO A 280 6.21 27.83 7.53
C PRO A 280 7.51 27.76 8.32
N SER A 281 7.61 28.57 9.37
CA SER A 281 8.73 28.53 10.30
C SER A 281 8.87 27.11 10.86
N PRO A 282 10.10 26.59 11.04
CA PRO A 282 10.28 25.27 11.63
C PRO A 282 9.59 25.24 13.00
N PRO A 283 8.86 24.16 13.36
CA PRO A 283 8.19 24.07 14.64
C PRO A 283 9.22 24.19 15.77
N PRO A 284 8.88 24.87 16.88
CA PRO A 284 9.78 25.01 18.02
C PRO A 284 10.21 23.63 18.53
N SER A 285 11.50 23.47 18.85
CA SER A 285 12.03 22.25 19.44
C SER A 285 11.47 22.10 20.85
N ILE A 286 10.67 21.06 21.09
CA ILE A 286 10.11 20.74 22.39
C ILE A 286 10.92 19.61 23.02
N ALA A 287 11.44 19.86 24.22
CA ALA A 287 12.14 18.92 25.07
C ALA A 287 11.29 18.48 26.26
N SER A 288 11.71 17.40 26.93
CA SER A 288 11.14 17.03 28.22
C SER A 288 11.31 18.18 29.22
N GLY A 289 10.25 18.51 29.94
CA GLY A 289 10.18 19.66 30.85
C GLY A 289 9.60 20.92 30.22
N ASP A 290 9.46 20.99 28.90
CA ASP A 290 8.87 22.16 28.23
C ASP A 290 7.35 22.19 28.39
N LYS A 291 6.79 23.39 28.22
CA LYS A 291 5.34 23.57 28.16
C LYS A 291 4.75 22.83 26.95
N PHE A 292 3.69 22.07 27.18
CA PHE A 292 2.96 21.38 26.13
C PHE A 292 2.35 22.37 25.14
N VAL A 293 2.62 22.14 23.85
CA VAL A 293 2.05 22.87 22.71
C VAL A 293 1.40 21.86 21.78
N ALA A 294 0.08 21.99 21.58
CA ALA A 294 -0.73 21.04 20.82
C ALA A 294 -0.22 20.89 19.38
N ASP A 295 0.09 22.00 18.69
CA ASP A 295 0.55 22.01 17.30
C ASP A 295 1.90 21.31 17.07
N SER A 296 2.73 21.22 18.11
CA SER A 296 4.04 20.56 18.05
C SER A 296 3.97 19.08 18.44
N THR A 297 2.79 18.54 18.75
CA THR A 297 2.63 17.12 19.12
C THR A 297 3.03 16.23 17.94
N PRO A 298 4.02 15.33 18.08
CA PRO A 298 4.52 14.51 16.99
C PRO A 298 3.60 13.32 16.69
N PHE A 299 3.76 12.73 15.49
CA PHE A 299 3.12 11.48 15.02
C PHE A 299 1.60 11.53 14.78
N VAL A 300 0.89 12.47 15.41
CA VAL A 300 -0.56 12.60 15.36
C VAL A 300 -1.04 13.42 14.16
N SER A 301 -2.32 13.26 13.84
CA SER A 301 -3.00 14.02 12.78
C SER A 301 -3.26 15.47 13.17
N ASP A 302 -3.47 16.33 12.17
CA ASP A 302 -3.78 17.75 12.43
C ASP A 302 -5.12 17.89 13.16
N ARG A 303 -6.10 17.03 12.85
CA ARG A 303 -7.35 16.91 13.63
C ARG A 303 -7.09 16.64 15.11
N THR A 304 -6.15 15.77 15.43
CA THR A 304 -5.79 15.47 16.82
C THR A 304 -5.13 16.67 17.48
N ARG A 305 -4.23 17.37 16.77
CA ARG A 305 -3.59 18.59 17.29
C ARG A 305 -4.64 19.64 17.63
N SER A 306 -5.62 19.84 16.76
CA SER A 306 -6.76 20.72 17.03
C SER A 306 -7.57 20.26 18.24
N ALA A 307 -7.90 18.96 18.34
CA ALA A 307 -8.63 18.42 19.48
C ALA A 307 -7.88 18.61 20.82
N LEU A 308 -6.56 18.42 20.83
CA LEU A 308 -5.72 18.69 22.01
C LEU A 308 -5.73 20.18 22.36
N ALA A 309 -5.73 21.07 21.36
CA ALA A 309 -5.82 22.50 21.59
C ALA A 309 -7.17 22.90 22.21
N THR A 310 -8.27 22.29 21.77
CA THR A 310 -9.63 22.66 22.20
C THR A 310 -10.10 21.94 23.46
N GLU A 311 -9.67 20.70 23.69
CA GLU A 311 -10.17 19.86 24.79
C GLU A 311 -9.15 19.71 25.91
N TYR A 312 -7.86 19.52 25.57
CA TYR A 312 -6.83 19.22 26.56
C TYR A 312 -6.24 20.49 27.18
N LEU A 313 -5.85 21.47 26.37
CA LEU A 313 -5.24 22.71 26.89
C LEU A 313 -6.11 23.47 27.91
N PRO A 314 -7.42 23.70 27.69
CA PRO A 314 -8.24 24.46 28.65
C PRO A 314 -8.64 23.65 29.90
N ALA A 315 -8.46 22.32 29.91
CA ALA A 315 -8.78 21.51 31.07
C ALA A 315 -7.83 21.76 32.26
N GLY A 316 -8.32 21.48 33.48
CA GLY A 316 -7.53 21.57 34.71
C GLY A 316 -6.33 20.60 34.76
N ASP A 317 -5.49 20.74 35.79
CA ASP A 317 -4.16 20.13 35.80
C ASP A 317 -4.13 18.58 35.89
N SER A 318 -5.19 17.94 36.38
CA SER A 318 -5.33 16.47 36.39
C SER A 318 -5.65 15.92 35.01
N LYS A 319 -4.67 15.99 34.11
CA LYS A 319 -4.77 15.58 32.70
C LYS A 319 -3.44 14.98 32.22
N ALA A 320 -3.51 14.12 31.21
CA ALA A 320 -2.34 13.55 30.57
C ALA A 320 -2.60 13.19 29.10
N VAL A 321 -1.54 13.12 28.31
CA VAL A 321 -1.53 12.65 26.92
C VAL A 321 -0.52 11.52 26.79
N ALA A 322 -0.92 10.42 26.17
CA ALA A 322 -0.06 9.33 25.76
C ALA A 322 -0.12 9.15 24.23
N LEU A 323 0.99 8.73 23.63
CA LEU A 323 1.08 8.46 22.20
C LEU A 323 2.08 7.35 21.89
N ASN A 324 2.10 6.88 20.64
CA ASN A 324 3.19 6.08 20.10
C ASN A 324 3.64 6.56 18.71
N ILE A 325 4.77 6.05 18.24
CA ILE A 325 5.39 6.46 16.96
C ILE A 325 4.56 6.11 15.72
N ASN A 326 3.56 5.21 15.84
CA ASN A 326 2.64 4.89 14.75
C ASN A 326 1.48 5.91 14.66
N GLY A 327 1.44 6.90 15.56
CA GLY A 327 0.44 7.96 15.58
C GLY A 327 -0.84 7.62 16.34
N PHE A 328 -0.84 6.55 17.14
CA PHE A 328 -1.90 6.33 18.13
C PHE A 328 -1.70 7.27 19.30
N VAL A 329 -2.82 7.76 19.84
CA VAL A 329 -2.86 8.80 20.87
C VAL A 329 -4.07 8.58 21.77
N GLY A 330 -3.93 8.87 23.05
CA GLY A 330 -4.99 8.92 24.03
C GLY A 330 -4.74 10.08 24.99
N TRP A 331 -5.79 10.82 25.35
CA TRP A 331 -5.70 11.84 26.39
C TRP A 331 -6.86 11.69 27.36
N SER A 332 -6.63 12.11 28.59
CA SER A 332 -7.64 12.17 29.64
C SER A 332 -7.59 13.54 30.30
N VAL A 333 -8.76 14.06 30.64
CA VAL A 333 -8.94 15.34 31.33
C VAL A 333 -9.82 15.14 32.57
N ALA A 334 -9.78 16.12 33.49
CA ALA A 334 -10.65 16.17 34.67
C ALA A 334 -10.63 14.90 35.53
N GLN A 335 -9.44 14.29 35.69
CA GLN A 335 -9.28 13.07 36.48
C GLN A 335 -9.13 13.40 37.98
N PRO A 336 -9.44 12.46 38.89
CA PRO A 336 -9.35 12.70 40.33
C PRO A 336 -7.92 12.92 40.84
N SER A 337 -6.91 12.43 40.12
CA SER A 337 -5.50 12.64 40.42
C SER A 337 -4.65 12.64 39.14
N GLU A 338 -3.41 13.11 39.24
CA GLU A 338 -2.44 13.05 38.15
C GLU A 338 -2.15 11.60 37.72
N ASP A 339 -2.02 10.67 38.67
CA ASP A 339 -1.76 9.26 38.37
C ASP A 339 -2.95 8.57 37.71
N ALA A 340 -4.18 8.94 38.08
CA ALA A 340 -5.38 8.51 37.36
C ALA A 340 -5.37 9.03 35.92
N ALA A 341 -4.93 10.28 35.69
CA ALA A 341 -4.78 10.83 34.34
C ALA A 341 -3.74 10.09 33.51
N LYS A 342 -2.55 9.84 34.07
CA LYS A 342 -1.51 9.06 33.37
C LYS A 342 -2.02 7.70 32.93
N THR A 343 -2.67 6.98 33.85
CA THR A 343 -3.19 5.64 33.61
C THR A 343 -4.29 5.65 32.54
N ALA A 344 -5.27 6.54 32.66
CA ALA A 344 -6.37 6.65 31.71
C ALA A 344 -5.90 7.03 30.29
N ALA A 345 -4.94 7.96 30.18
CA ALA A 345 -4.36 8.34 28.89
C ALA A 345 -3.62 7.18 28.22
N LEU A 346 -2.81 6.44 28.98
CA LEU A 346 -2.09 5.26 28.51
C LEU A 346 -3.03 4.15 28.06
N GLU A 347 -4.04 3.81 28.87
CA GLU A 347 -5.03 2.79 28.54
C GLU A 347 -5.81 3.15 27.27
N LEU A 348 -6.22 4.41 27.12
CA LEU A 348 -6.93 4.87 25.93
C LEU A 348 -6.04 4.78 24.68
N CYS A 349 -4.78 5.17 24.78
CA CYS A 349 -3.82 5.06 23.69
C CYS A 349 -3.57 3.58 23.33
N GLN A 350 -3.31 2.75 24.35
CA GLN A 350 -2.97 1.34 24.17
C GLN A 350 -4.15 0.57 23.58
N LYS A 351 -5.37 0.81 24.05
CA LYS A 351 -6.58 0.24 23.47
C LYS A 351 -6.71 0.55 21.97
N ARG A 352 -6.44 1.79 21.55
CA ARG A 352 -6.46 2.18 20.14
C ARG A 352 -5.36 1.49 19.34
N ALA A 353 -4.16 1.36 19.92
CA ALA A 353 -3.04 0.66 19.32
C ALA A 353 -3.32 -0.85 19.16
N ASP A 354 -3.87 -1.49 20.18
CA ASP A 354 -4.21 -2.92 20.21
C ASP A 354 -5.33 -3.25 19.21
N ASN A 355 -6.38 -2.42 19.14
CA ASN A 355 -7.45 -2.56 18.14
C ASN A 355 -6.93 -2.52 16.70
N ALA A 356 -5.80 -1.85 16.48
CA ALA A 356 -5.15 -1.76 15.17
C ALA A 356 -3.96 -2.72 15.03
N ASN A 357 -3.80 -3.68 15.95
CA ASN A 357 -2.68 -4.64 15.99
C ASN A 357 -1.30 -3.97 15.91
N SER A 358 -1.14 -2.80 16.53
CA SER A 358 0.12 -2.07 16.55
C SER A 358 1.11 -2.74 17.51
N PRO A 359 2.31 -3.14 17.05
CA PRO A 359 3.34 -3.72 17.93
C PRO A 359 4.03 -2.68 18.83
N ARG A 360 3.62 -1.40 18.75
CA ARG A 360 4.23 -0.28 19.48
C ARG A 360 3.41 0.08 20.70
N LYS A 361 4.06 0.00 21.86
CA LYS A 361 3.50 0.45 23.14
C LYS A 361 3.31 1.96 23.14
N CYS A 362 2.26 2.41 23.83
CA CYS A 362 2.06 3.81 24.12
C CYS A 362 2.91 4.27 25.30
N GLU A 363 3.39 5.50 25.22
CA GLU A 363 4.18 6.17 26.25
C GLU A 363 3.57 7.53 26.57
N LEU A 364 3.82 8.05 27.77
CA LEU A 364 3.36 9.37 28.16
C LEU A 364 4.13 10.45 27.39
N TYR A 365 3.38 11.37 26.79
CA TYR A 365 3.93 12.54 26.13
C TYR A 365 3.87 13.78 27.00
N ALA A 366 2.73 14.01 27.66
CA ALA A 366 2.55 15.16 28.54
C ALA A 366 1.72 14.79 29.77
N VAL A 367 2.01 15.45 30.88
CA VAL A 367 1.28 15.37 32.15
C VAL A 367 1.02 16.81 32.60
N GLY A 368 -0.24 17.14 32.87
CA GLY A 368 -0.67 18.52 33.04
C GLY A 368 -0.36 19.35 31.80
N ASN A 369 0.38 20.46 31.97
CA ASN A 369 0.84 21.30 30.86
C ASN A 369 2.33 21.12 30.54
N THR A 370 2.94 20.02 30.99
CA THR A 370 4.38 19.77 30.84
C THR A 370 4.63 18.53 30.00
N VAL A 371 5.57 18.60 29.07
CA VAL A 371 6.01 17.47 28.25
C VAL A 371 6.93 16.58 29.08
N VAL A 372 6.65 15.28 29.13
CA VAL A 372 7.43 14.27 29.86
C VAL A 372 8.08 13.25 28.91
N TYR A 373 7.98 13.49 27.61
CA TYR A 373 8.46 12.58 26.57
C TYR A 373 10.00 12.60 26.48
N ALA A 374 10.63 11.47 26.80
CA ALA A 374 12.08 11.37 26.90
C ALA A 374 12.83 11.41 25.56
N HIS A 375 12.17 11.08 24.44
CA HIS A 375 12.83 10.92 23.14
C HIS A 375 13.01 12.24 22.36
N GLY A 376 12.44 13.35 22.85
CA GLY A 376 12.47 14.65 22.17
C GLY A 376 11.69 14.66 20.84
N GLN A 377 11.94 15.68 20.02
CA GLN A 377 11.34 15.80 18.68
C GLN A 377 12.06 14.89 17.68
N PRO A 378 11.33 14.16 16.83
CA PRO A 378 11.94 13.31 15.82
C PRO A 378 12.70 14.15 14.77
N PRO A 379 13.87 13.68 14.30
CA PRO A 379 14.65 14.39 13.30
C PRO A 379 13.92 14.43 11.96
N LEU A 380 13.76 15.63 11.40
CA LEU A 380 13.09 15.87 10.12
C LEU A 380 14.07 16.46 9.09
N PRO A 381 13.90 16.13 7.79
CA PRO A 381 14.65 16.79 6.74
C PRO A 381 14.18 18.25 6.59
N PRO A 382 15.03 19.13 6.02
CA PRO A 382 14.63 20.50 5.72
C PRO A 382 13.46 20.53 4.72
N LEU A 383 12.62 21.55 4.83
CA LEU A 383 11.53 21.79 3.88
C LEU A 383 12.05 22.25 2.51
N PRO A 384 11.29 22.00 1.43
CA PRO A 384 10.06 21.20 1.37
C PRO A 384 10.36 19.68 1.37
N TRP A 385 9.53 18.91 2.07
CA TRP A 385 9.71 17.44 2.19
C TRP A 385 9.39 16.66 0.93
N VAL A 386 8.50 17.20 0.10
CA VAL A 386 8.09 16.61 -1.17
C VAL A 386 8.41 17.60 -2.27
N LYS A 387 9.16 17.15 -3.27
CA LYS A 387 9.42 17.88 -4.51
C LYS A 387 9.00 16.97 -5.66
N ARG A 388 8.04 17.43 -6.46
CA ARG A 388 7.60 16.73 -7.67
C ARG A 388 8.39 17.25 -8.87
N ASP A 389 8.92 16.32 -9.66
CA ASP A 389 9.70 16.63 -10.87
C ASP A 389 9.44 15.53 -11.90
N ALA A 390 8.77 15.91 -12.99
CA ALA A 390 8.36 15.01 -14.05
C ALA A 390 9.53 14.30 -14.76
N LEU A 391 10.76 14.82 -14.67
CA LEU A 391 11.95 14.19 -15.27
C LEU A 391 12.44 12.98 -14.49
N VAL A 392 12.09 12.87 -13.20
CA VAL A 392 12.56 11.81 -12.31
C VAL A 392 11.42 10.93 -11.79
N GLU A 393 10.18 11.40 -11.88
CA GLU A 393 9.00 10.64 -11.49
C GLU A 393 8.84 9.37 -12.35
N LYS A 394 8.70 8.24 -11.66
CA LYS A 394 8.48 6.92 -12.27
C LYS A 394 7.34 6.21 -11.57
N PRO A 395 6.58 5.34 -12.27
CA PRO A 395 5.55 4.51 -11.64
C PRO A 395 6.12 3.73 -10.46
N TYR A 396 5.38 3.73 -9.35
CA TYR A 396 5.73 2.98 -8.17
C TYR A 396 5.70 1.48 -8.45
N ALA A 397 6.75 0.78 -8.04
CA ALA A 397 6.77 -0.65 -7.93
C ALA A 397 7.57 -1.02 -6.68
N THR A 398 7.00 -1.86 -5.83
CA THR A 398 7.61 -2.24 -4.55
C THR A 398 8.99 -2.89 -4.71
N LYS A 399 9.21 -3.60 -5.82
CA LYS A 399 10.51 -4.17 -6.19
C LYS A 399 11.60 -3.12 -6.48
N ASP A 400 11.21 -1.89 -6.79
CA ASP A 400 12.15 -0.83 -7.16
C ASP A 400 12.39 0.13 -5.98
N VAL A 401 11.77 -0.12 -4.82
CA VAL A 401 12.05 0.66 -3.60
C VAL A 401 13.47 0.34 -3.11
N PRO A 402 14.36 1.35 -3.02
CA PRO A 402 15.75 1.14 -2.66
C PRO A 402 15.89 0.76 -1.18
N LEU A 403 17.02 0.15 -0.82
CA LEU A 403 17.40 -0.23 0.56
C LEU A 403 16.49 -1.26 1.26
N LEU A 404 15.32 -1.61 0.70
CA LEU A 404 14.45 -2.64 1.25
C LEU A 404 14.98 -4.04 0.98
N ARG A 405 15.19 -4.79 2.06
CA ARG A 405 15.46 -6.25 2.05
C ARG A 405 14.17 -7.03 1.79
N ASP A 406 14.30 -8.28 1.35
CA ASP A 406 13.15 -9.12 0.93
C ASP A 406 12.01 -9.22 1.96
N PRO A 407 12.24 -9.38 3.27
CA PRO A 407 11.15 -9.42 4.24
C PRO A 407 10.39 -8.09 4.35
N ALA A 408 11.11 -6.97 4.31
CA ALA A 408 10.54 -5.62 4.35
C ALA A 408 9.76 -5.32 3.06
N ARG A 409 10.28 -5.82 1.93
CA ARG A 409 9.64 -5.71 0.62
C ARG A 409 8.35 -6.51 0.53
N ALA A 410 8.34 -7.77 0.98
CA ALA A 410 7.14 -8.58 1.05
C ALA A 410 6.08 -7.96 1.98
N ARG A 411 6.51 -7.39 3.11
CA ARG A 411 5.62 -6.63 3.99
C ARG A 411 5.02 -5.41 3.29
N LEU A 412 5.83 -4.66 2.55
CA LEU A 412 5.34 -3.50 1.80
C LEU A 412 4.39 -3.92 0.66
N ASP A 413 4.68 -5.01 -0.06
CA ASP A 413 3.80 -5.57 -1.10
C ASP A 413 2.41 -5.92 -0.54
N ASN A 414 2.37 -6.55 0.64
CA ASN A 414 1.12 -6.98 1.26
C ASN A 414 0.29 -5.81 1.83
N LEU A 415 0.96 -4.75 2.30
CA LEU A 415 0.28 -3.63 2.95
C LEU A 415 -0.03 -2.47 2.00
N PHE A 416 0.73 -2.33 0.92
CA PHE A 416 0.57 -1.26 -0.05
C PHE A 416 -0.38 -1.69 -1.18
N VAL A 417 -1.65 -1.90 -0.84
CA VAL A 417 -2.71 -2.21 -1.82
C VAL A 417 -3.05 -0.96 -2.63
N PRO A 418 -3.18 -1.02 -3.97
CA PRO A 418 -3.63 0.10 -4.78
C PRO A 418 -4.98 0.67 -4.29
N GLY A 419 -5.04 1.98 -4.02
CA GLY A 419 -6.23 2.61 -3.43
C GLY A 419 -6.28 4.13 -3.62
N ARG A 420 -7.49 4.71 -3.62
CA ARG A 420 -7.82 6.08 -4.06
C ARG A 420 -7.36 7.24 -3.16
N LYS A 421 -6.49 7.03 -2.17
CA LYS A 421 -6.11 8.07 -1.19
C LYS A 421 -4.61 8.37 -1.24
N THR A 422 -4.26 9.59 -0.82
CA THR A 422 -2.87 10.06 -0.80
C THR A 422 -2.01 9.17 0.10
N ARG A 423 -0.87 8.75 -0.43
CA ARG A 423 0.05 7.82 0.26
C ARG A 423 1.45 8.37 0.15
N THR A 424 2.21 8.38 1.24
CA THR A 424 3.64 8.67 1.16
C THR A 424 4.44 7.57 1.80
N ILE A 425 5.64 7.31 1.28
CA ILE A 425 6.59 6.39 1.90
C ILE A 425 7.82 7.19 2.31
N ALA A 426 8.08 7.25 3.60
CA ALA A 426 9.35 7.72 4.15
C ALA A 426 10.31 6.55 4.25
N LEU A 427 11.54 6.74 3.80
CA LEU A 427 12.61 5.76 3.84
C LEU A 427 13.81 6.33 4.61
N GLY A 428 14.37 5.54 5.51
CA GLY A 428 15.57 5.82 6.28
C GLY A 428 16.83 5.17 5.66
N PRO A 429 18.03 5.65 6.01
CA PRO A 429 19.29 5.17 5.42
C PRO A 429 19.58 3.69 5.70
N GLY A 430 19.00 3.12 6.75
CA GLY A 430 19.10 1.70 7.07
C GLY A 430 18.01 0.82 6.44
N GLY A 431 17.18 1.38 5.55
CA GLY A 431 16.06 0.68 4.94
C GLY A 431 14.81 0.60 5.82
N GLN A 432 14.76 1.32 6.94
CA GLN A 432 13.52 1.51 7.71
C GLN A 432 12.53 2.28 6.85
N PHE A 433 11.27 1.85 6.80
CA PHE A 433 10.24 2.55 6.04
C PHE A 433 8.99 2.74 6.87
N PHE A 434 8.32 3.86 6.63
CA PHE A 434 7.03 4.20 7.22
C PHE A 434 6.11 4.72 6.14
N PHE A 435 4.88 4.27 6.19
CA PHE A 435 3.81 4.75 5.33
C PHE A 435 2.53 4.76 6.16
N ASN A 436 1.57 5.53 5.69
CA ASN A 436 0.22 5.52 6.20
C ASN A 436 -0.74 5.39 5.01
N SER A 437 -2.00 5.10 5.30
CA SER A 437 -3.06 5.06 4.31
C SER A 437 -4.22 5.85 4.84
N GLY A 438 -4.96 6.50 3.95
CA GLY A 438 -6.22 7.13 4.34
C GLY A 438 -6.16 8.59 4.73
N ILE A 439 -5.01 9.25 4.58
CA ILE A 439 -4.82 10.68 4.90
C ILE A 439 -5.10 11.52 3.65
N ASP A 440 -5.92 12.57 3.79
CA ASP A 440 -6.34 13.41 2.66
C ASP A 440 -5.35 14.56 2.37
N SER A 441 -4.40 14.83 3.29
CA SER A 441 -3.34 15.84 3.14
C SER A 441 -1.99 15.20 2.85
N LEU A 442 -1.37 15.59 1.74
CA LEU A 442 0.00 15.20 1.38
C LEU A 442 1.01 15.63 2.43
N GLU A 443 0.89 16.87 2.91
CA GLU A 443 1.80 17.44 3.90
C GLU A 443 1.69 16.69 5.24
N GLU A 444 0.46 16.40 5.70
CA GLU A 444 0.24 15.62 6.91
C GLU A 444 0.82 14.20 6.77
N SER A 445 0.57 13.55 5.62
CA SER A 445 1.09 12.21 5.34
C SER A 445 2.62 12.20 5.34
N ALA A 446 3.26 13.13 4.64
CA ALA A 446 4.70 13.28 4.61
C ALA A 446 5.27 13.54 6.02
N ARG A 447 4.68 14.49 6.76
CA ARG A 447 5.07 14.82 8.13
C ARG A 447 5.09 13.59 9.03
N ARG A 448 3.96 12.89 9.12
CA ARG A 448 3.79 11.76 10.05
C ARG A 448 4.75 10.62 9.73
N ASN A 449 4.93 10.30 8.44
CA ASN A 449 5.86 9.26 8.02
C ASN A 449 7.32 9.64 8.26
N LEU A 450 7.70 10.90 8.01
CA LEU A 450 9.04 11.39 8.30
C LEU A 450 9.32 11.42 9.80
N GLN A 451 8.36 11.85 10.63
CA GLN A 451 8.48 11.84 12.08
C GLN A 451 8.68 10.41 12.60
N ALA A 452 7.83 9.46 12.19
CA ALA A 452 7.92 8.07 12.62
C ALA A 452 9.24 7.41 12.15
N CYS A 453 9.62 7.65 10.89
CA CYS A 453 10.88 7.15 10.36
C CYS A 453 12.10 7.75 11.06
N GLY A 454 12.12 9.07 11.26
CA GLY A 454 13.19 9.77 11.96
C GLY A 454 13.35 9.31 13.41
N ALA A 455 12.24 9.08 14.11
CA ALA A 455 12.24 8.54 15.47
C ALA A 455 12.93 7.17 15.56
N VAL A 456 12.71 6.30 14.57
CA VAL A 456 13.32 4.95 14.56
C VAL A 456 14.73 4.96 13.99
N ALA A 457 15.00 5.78 12.97
CA ALA A 457 16.31 5.84 12.32
C ALA A 457 17.33 6.66 13.12
N GLY A 458 16.87 7.56 14.00
CA GLY A 458 17.72 8.52 14.72
C GLY A 458 18.30 9.63 13.83
N VAL A 459 17.93 9.66 12.54
CA VAL A 459 18.40 10.62 11.55
C VAL A 459 17.26 10.99 10.60
N PRO A 460 17.33 12.14 9.91
CA PRO A 460 16.31 12.51 8.92
C PRO A 460 16.13 11.46 7.83
N CYS A 461 14.89 11.04 7.62
CA CYS A 461 14.45 10.21 6.51
C CYS A 461 14.05 11.07 5.30
N THR A 462 13.78 10.41 4.17
CA THR A 462 13.37 11.06 2.91
C THR A 462 12.06 10.46 2.40
N ILE A 463 11.17 11.28 1.85
CA ILE A 463 10.01 10.77 1.11
C ILE A 463 10.49 10.26 -0.25
N VAL A 464 10.25 8.98 -0.52
CA VAL A 464 10.66 8.33 -1.78
C VAL A 464 9.49 8.08 -2.72
N VAL A 465 8.28 7.98 -2.19
CA VAL A 465 7.05 7.73 -2.95
C VAL A 465 5.97 8.69 -2.48
N VAL A 466 5.22 9.20 -3.46
CA VAL A 466 3.97 9.92 -3.25
C VAL A 466 2.93 9.33 -4.20
N ASP A 467 1.80 8.94 -3.64
CA ASP A 467 0.73 8.21 -4.31
C ASP A 467 1.27 6.94 -4.98
N ASP A 468 1.27 6.91 -6.31
CA ASP A 468 1.73 5.78 -7.12
C ASP A 468 2.97 6.15 -7.95
N VAL A 469 3.73 7.16 -7.54
CA VAL A 469 4.98 7.57 -8.22
C VAL A 469 6.15 7.73 -7.24
N PHE A 470 7.34 7.34 -7.70
CA PHE A 470 8.59 7.71 -7.03
C PHE A 470 8.84 9.21 -7.20
N VAL A 471 9.18 9.92 -6.12
CA VAL A 471 9.50 11.36 -6.14
C VAL A 471 11.00 11.65 -5.98
N VAL A 472 11.82 10.61 -6.12
CA VAL A 472 13.28 10.70 -6.11
C VAL A 472 13.84 9.85 -7.24
N SER A 473 15.00 10.24 -7.78
CA SER A 473 15.69 9.47 -8.82
C SER A 473 16.21 8.15 -8.26
N ILE A 474 15.58 7.02 -8.60
CA ILE A 474 16.04 5.67 -8.25
C ILE A 474 17.04 5.19 -9.31
N PRO A 475 18.34 5.02 -8.97
CA PRO A 475 19.35 4.53 -9.90
C PRO A 475 19.04 3.11 -10.39
N THR A 476 19.30 2.86 -11.66
CA THR A 476 19.12 1.53 -12.28
C THR A 476 20.43 0.91 -12.73
N THR A 477 21.47 1.72 -12.91
CA THR A 477 22.79 1.27 -13.37
C THR A 477 23.69 0.80 -12.23
N LEU A 478 23.40 1.19 -10.99
CA LEU A 478 24.21 0.90 -9.81
C LEU A 478 23.34 0.50 -8.61
N ARG A 479 23.96 -0.21 -7.67
CA ARG A 479 23.30 -0.68 -6.46
C ARG A 479 23.26 0.44 -5.43
N VAL A 480 22.08 0.76 -4.94
CA VAL A 480 21.91 1.71 -3.83
C VAL A 480 22.38 1.08 -2.52
N THR A 481 23.29 1.77 -1.82
CA THR A 481 23.91 1.32 -0.56
C THR A 481 23.53 2.18 0.64
N GLY A 482 23.04 3.40 0.42
CA GLY A 482 22.55 4.29 1.49
C GLY A 482 22.04 5.62 0.94
N PHE A 483 21.79 6.58 1.83
CA PHE A 483 21.59 7.97 1.43
C PHE A 483 22.91 8.72 1.39
N PHE A 484 23.12 9.51 0.35
CA PHE A 484 24.32 10.30 0.19
C PHE A 484 24.21 11.62 0.98
N ARG A 485 25.22 11.92 1.79
CA ARG A 485 25.39 13.20 2.48
C ARG A 485 26.80 13.71 2.24
N ALA A 486 26.91 14.83 1.52
CA ALA A 486 28.20 15.40 1.16
C ALA A 486 29.05 15.79 2.38
N ALA A 487 28.41 16.37 3.41
CA ALA A 487 29.06 16.81 4.64
C ALA A 487 29.76 15.66 5.41
N ASP A 488 29.14 14.47 5.40
CA ASP A 488 29.59 13.31 6.17
C ASP A 488 30.44 12.33 5.34
N SER A 489 30.60 12.60 4.04
CA SER A 489 31.27 11.68 3.12
C SER A 489 32.78 11.64 3.38
N SER A 490 33.27 10.54 3.95
CA SER A 490 34.70 10.31 4.19
C SER A 490 35.52 10.18 2.90
N VAL A 491 34.87 9.82 1.80
CA VAL A 491 35.51 9.66 0.48
C VAL A 491 35.80 11.01 -0.18
N ILE A 492 35.05 12.06 0.16
CA ILE A 492 35.29 13.42 -0.37
C ILE A 492 36.27 14.15 0.56
N ALA A 493 37.28 14.78 -0.05
CA ALA A 493 38.26 15.59 0.64
C ALA A 493 37.56 16.67 1.52
N PRO A 494 37.97 16.87 2.79
CA PRO A 494 37.26 17.77 3.71
C PRO A 494 36.98 19.17 3.17
N GLY A 495 37.91 19.76 2.42
CA GLY A 495 37.76 21.10 1.83
C GLY A 495 36.72 21.19 0.70
N GLU A 496 36.34 20.07 0.09
CA GLU A 496 35.40 20.04 -1.03
C GLU A 496 33.95 19.76 -0.58
N ARG A 497 33.74 19.23 0.64
CA ARG A 497 32.42 18.75 1.09
C ARG A 497 31.34 19.85 1.09
N ASN A 498 31.69 21.05 1.56
CA ASN A 498 30.77 22.19 1.64
C ASN A 498 30.38 22.70 0.25
N GLU A 499 31.34 22.74 -0.67
CA GLU A 499 31.14 23.11 -2.08
C GLU A 499 30.15 22.13 -2.76
N VAL A 500 30.36 20.83 -2.56
CA VAL A 500 29.48 19.77 -3.09
C VAL A 500 28.08 19.89 -2.49
N ALA A 501 27.97 20.05 -1.17
CA ALA A 501 26.68 20.20 -0.49
C ALA A 501 25.88 21.38 -1.05
N ARG A 502 26.54 22.53 -1.23
CA ARG A 502 25.94 23.75 -1.81
C ARG A 502 25.45 23.51 -3.25
N LYS A 503 26.31 22.95 -4.11
CA LYS A 503 25.95 22.69 -5.52
C LYS A 503 24.80 21.70 -5.67
N LEU A 504 24.71 20.70 -4.78
CA LEU A 504 23.58 19.76 -4.76
C LEU A 504 22.29 20.43 -4.28
N ALA A 505 22.37 21.34 -3.31
CA ALA A 505 21.21 22.10 -2.86
C ALA A 505 20.62 22.97 -3.99
N ASP A 506 21.46 23.50 -4.88
CA ASP A 506 21.06 24.27 -6.06
C ASP A 506 20.59 23.40 -7.25
N ALA A 507 20.90 22.09 -7.22
CA ALA A 507 20.58 21.10 -8.24
C ALA A 507 19.28 20.35 -7.91
N THR A 508 18.19 21.08 -7.79
CA THR A 508 16.90 20.58 -7.29
C THR A 508 16.07 19.77 -8.28
N ALA A 509 16.45 19.73 -9.56
CA ALA A 509 15.71 19.05 -10.62
C ALA A 509 16.65 18.22 -11.51
N GLY A 510 16.13 17.15 -12.10
CA GLY A 510 16.87 16.24 -12.95
C GLY A 510 17.81 15.28 -12.19
N TRP A 511 18.64 14.57 -12.93
CA TRP A 511 19.60 13.60 -12.40
C TRP A 511 20.89 14.27 -11.94
N ASN A 512 21.33 13.90 -10.74
CA ASN A 512 22.60 14.32 -10.17
C ASN A 512 23.49 13.10 -9.95
N ALA A 513 24.79 13.20 -10.21
CA ALA A 513 25.77 12.16 -9.93
C ALA A 513 27.07 12.77 -9.43
N ILE A 514 27.79 12.00 -8.63
CA ILE A 514 29.06 12.40 -8.01
C ILE A 514 30.06 11.29 -8.24
N ALA A 515 31.20 11.65 -8.83
CA ALA A 515 32.36 10.79 -8.94
C ALA A 515 33.50 11.36 -8.10
N VAL A 516 34.31 10.49 -7.52
CA VAL A 516 35.46 10.88 -6.70
C VAL A 516 36.65 10.02 -7.07
N GLY A 517 37.82 10.65 -7.20
CA GLY A 517 39.08 9.98 -7.47
C GLY A 517 39.91 9.69 -6.22
N ALA A 518 41.14 9.24 -6.42
CA ALA A 518 42.04 8.78 -5.37
C ALA A 518 42.37 9.86 -4.32
N GLN A 519 42.41 11.14 -4.71
CA GLN A 519 42.70 12.27 -3.82
C GLN A 519 41.44 12.86 -3.16
N GLY A 520 40.27 12.26 -3.38
CA GLY A 520 39.00 12.72 -2.81
C GLY A 520 38.43 13.95 -3.50
N ARG A 521 38.91 14.33 -4.69
CA ARG A 521 38.41 15.49 -5.43
C ARG A 521 37.19 15.09 -6.27
N PRO A 522 36.03 15.75 -6.07
CA PRO A 522 34.79 15.33 -6.71
C PRO A 522 34.63 15.93 -8.11
N GLY A 523 34.10 15.13 -9.03
CA GLY A 523 33.44 15.56 -10.25
C GLY A 523 31.92 15.46 -10.12
N LEU A 524 31.19 16.43 -10.68
CA LEU A 524 29.74 16.58 -10.51
C LEU A 524 29.04 16.58 -11.88
N GLY A 525 28.04 15.73 -12.03
CA GLY A 525 27.07 15.80 -13.13
C GLY A 525 25.73 16.21 -12.56
N LEU A 526 25.33 17.46 -12.73
CA LEU A 526 24.14 18.03 -12.09
C LEU A 526 23.05 18.36 -13.12
N LYS A 527 21.79 18.27 -12.71
CA LYS A 527 20.62 18.66 -13.53
C LYS A 527 20.55 17.96 -14.88
N ALA A 528 21.02 16.72 -14.98
CA ALA A 528 21.05 15.99 -16.24
C ALA A 528 19.66 15.44 -16.59
N ALA A 529 19.39 15.27 -17.88
CA ALA A 529 18.11 14.74 -18.35
C ALA A 529 17.92 13.24 -18.04
N ASN A 530 19.01 12.49 -17.84
CA ASN A 530 18.96 11.06 -17.52
C ASN A 530 20.19 10.62 -16.71
N GLU A 531 20.09 9.42 -16.15
CA GLU A 531 21.10 8.78 -15.29
C GLU A 531 22.48 8.70 -15.99
N GLN A 532 22.52 8.25 -17.24
CA GLN A 532 23.77 8.07 -17.97
C GLN A 532 24.51 9.39 -18.21
N THR A 533 23.78 10.45 -18.59
CA THR A 533 24.37 11.77 -18.78
C THR A 533 24.94 12.31 -17.48
N ALA A 534 24.23 12.17 -16.35
CA ALA A 534 24.75 12.59 -15.05
C ALA A 534 26.06 11.87 -14.70
N VAL A 535 26.09 10.54 -14.87
CA VAL A 535 27.26 9.70 -14.59
C VAL A 535 28.45 10.08 -15.47
N ASN A 536 28.23 10.21 -16.78
CA ASN A 536 29.29 10.57 -17.73
C ASN A 536 29.87 11.95 -17.43
N SER A 537 29.01 12.94 -17.13
CA SER A 537 29.47 14.28 -16.73
C SER A 537 30.25 14.26 -15.43
N ALA A 538 29.79 13.52 -14.41
CA ALA A 538 30.50 13.41 -13.14
C ALA A 538 31.89 12.80 -13.29
N LEU A 539 32.01 11.70 -14.04
CA LEU A 539 33.30 11.06 -14.33
C LEU A 539 34.21 11.98 -15.16
N GLY A 540 33.67 12.63 -16.20
CA GLY A 540 34.42 13.55 -17.05
C GLY A 540 34.97 14.76 -16.28
N GLU A 541 34.22 15.31 -15.32
CA GLU A 541 34.70 16.37 -14.44
C GLU A 541 35.73 15.86 -13.42
N CYS A 542 35.56 14.64 -12.91
CA CYS A 542 36.48 14.05 -11.94
C CYS A 542 37.87 13.83 -12.55
N VAL A 543 37.96 13.26 -13.77
CA VAL A 543 39.24 12.94 -14.43
C VAL A 543 40.08 14.19 -14.73
N LYS A 544 39.47 15.37 -14.82
CA LYS A 544 40.19 16.64 -14.96
C LYS A 544 40.92 17.07 -13.68
N ARG A 545 40.51 16.54 -12.52
CA ARG A 545 40.93 17.00 -11.19
C ARG A 545 41.60 15.93 -10.34
N ASP A 546 41.38 14.66 -10.67
CA ASP A 546 41.80 13.47 -9.91
C ASP A 546 42.01 12.24 -10.82
N SER A 547 42.60 11.16 -10.29
CA SER A 547 42.75 9.86 -10.96
C SER A 547 41.85 8.78 -10.34
N ASP A 548 41.69 7.63 -11.00
CA ASP A 548 40.91 6.49 -10.50
C ASP A 548 39.46 6.83 -10.11
N CYS A 549 38.86 7.72 -10.89
CA CYS A 549 37.52 8.24 -10.66
C CYS A 549 36.45 7.14 -10.70
N ARG A 550 35.63 7.08 -9.65
CA ARG A 550 34.46 6.20 -9.57
C ARG A 550 33.23 6.95 -9.07
N VAL A 551 32.06 6.53 -9.51
CA VAL A 551 30.77 7.08 -9.04
C VAL A 551 30.52 6.61 -7.61
N ILE A 552 30.16 7.54 -6.72
CA ILE A 552 29.83 7.27 -5.32
C ILE A 552 28.39 7.63 -4.96
N ALA A 553 27.73 8.45 -5.78
CA ALA A 553 26.33 8.83 -5.57
C ALA A 553 25.61 9.09 -6.88
N ILE A 554 24.33 8.71 -6.94
CA ILE A 554 23.38 9.05 -8.00
C ILE A 554 22.06 9.44 -7.33
N GLY A 555 21.51 10.60 -7.71
CA GLY A 555 20.36 11.21 -7.05
C GLY A 555 20.68 11.48 -5.56
N PRO A 556 19.74 11.20 -4.64
CA PRO A 556 19.99 11.31 -3.21
C PRO A 556 20.71 10.08 -2.61
N PHE A 557 21.10 9.10 -3.42
CA PHE A 557 21.58 7.80 -2.95
C PHE A 557 23.10 7.67 -3.06
N ALA A 558 23.70 7.07 -2.03
CA ALA A 558 25.01 6.48 -2.13
C ALA A 558 24.90 5.18 -2.93
N VAL A 559 25.85 4.96 -3.83
CA VAL A 559 25.82 3.83 -4.76
C VAL A 559 27.12 3.04 -4.71
N GLY A 560 27.03 1.76 -5.06
CA GLY A 560 28.15 0.86 -5.27
C GLY A 560 27.96 0.03 -6.54
N PRO A 561 28.99 -0.72 -6.95
CA PRO A 561 28.86 -1.68 -8.04
C PRO A 561 27.78 -2.73 -7.72
N ASN A 562 27.09 -3.21 -8.76
CA ASN A 562 26.03 -4.21 -8.64
C ASN A 562 26.55 -5.58 -8.20
#